data_AF-A0A968MK34-F1
#
_entry.id   AF-A0A968MK34-F1
#
_cell.length_a   1.000
_cell.length_b   1.000
_cell.length_c   1.000
_cell.angle_alpha   90.00
_cell.angle_beta   90.00
_cell.angle_gamma   90.00
#
_symmetry.space_group_name_H-M   'P 1'
#
loop_
_entity.id
_entity.type
_entity.pdbx_description
1 polymer ?
#
loop_
_entity_poly.entity_id
_entity_poly.type
_entity_poly.pdbx_seq_one_letter_code
_entity_poly.pdbx_strand_id
1 'polypeptide(L)'
;MDMDDFANLMAFVQFTHYYSWAWGVSMYRGKNSYDKWRFSIWDCDRAFNEPQWNGFKGAWDHPADYMWAYILPKKIIQNKKFQEKYIQRIVHLSNTVFKPENAIAVLDSLYDIIKPEMNDEFARWNPSNDVWEQNVEDIRDCLQTPRHCTRTNETILRYL
;
A
#
# COMPACT_ATOMS: atom_id res chain seq x y z
N MET A 1 18.93 9.10 -2.42
CA MET A 1 17.51 8.76 -2.28
C MET A 1 16.95 9.49 -1.08
N ASP A 2 15.70 9.92 -1.15
CA ASP A 2 14.97 10.50 -0.04
C ASP A 2 14.41 9.36 0.83
N MET A 3 14.92 9.26 2.06
CA MET A 3 14.56 8.16 2.95
C MET A 3 13.18 8.34 3.59
N ASP A 4 12.70 9.58 3.69
CA ASP A 4 11.36 9.85 4.22
C ASP A 4 10.31 9.49 3.17
N ASP A 5 10.59 9.82 1.91
CA ASP A 5 9.78 9.43 0.77
C ASP A 5 9.74 7.91 0.57
N PHE A 6 10.89 7.24 0.70
CA PHE A 6 10.93 5.78 0.68
C PHE A 6 10.14 5.15 1.83
N ALA A 7 10.23 5.70 3.05
CA ALA A 7 9.43 5.24 4.18
C ALA A 7 7.92 5.42 3.95
N ASN A 8 7.51 6.51 3.28
CA ASN A 8 6.13 6.72 2.86
C ASN A 8 5.67 5.66 1.87
N LEU A 9 6.48 5.37 0.85
CA LEU A 9 6.17 4.35 -0.14
C LEU A 9 5.99 2.98 0.51
N MET A 10 6.95 2.56 1.35
CA MET A 10 6.87 1.26 2.02
C MET A 10 5.66 1.16 2.96
N ALA A 11 5.34 2.25 3.67
CA ALA A 11 4.14 2.29 4.49
C ALA A 11 2.88 2.16 3.63
N PHE A 12 2.78 2.93 2.54
CA PHE A 12 1.66 2.83 1.59
C PHE A 12 1.48 1.40 1.10
N VAL A 13 2.55 0.77 0.59
CA VAL A 13 2.54 -0.62 0.11
C VAL A 13 2.03 -1.59 1.18
N GLN A 14 2.45 -1.39 2.44
CA GLN A 14 2.03 -2.24 3.54
C GLN A 14 0.56 -2.01 3.95
N PHE A 15 0.07 -0.77 3.91
CA PHE A 15 -1.32 -0.44 4.24
C PHE A 15 -2.29 -0.81 3.12
N THR A 16 -1.87 -0.78 1.87
CA THR A 16 -2.73 -1.09 0.72
C THR A 16 -2.58 -2.52 0.23
N HIS A 17 -1.69 -3.32 0.83
CA HIS A 17 -1.34 -4.66 0.33
C HIS A 17 -0.95 -4.66 -1.16
N TYR A 18 -0.34 -3.57 -1.64
CA TYR A 18 0.04 -3.44 -3.04
C TYR A 18 1.29 -4.27 -3.34
N TYR A 19 1.13 -5.60 -3.38
CA TYR A 19 2.21 -6.56 -3.48
C TYR A 19 3.04 -6.41 -4.77
N SER A 20 2.40 -5.89 -5.82
CA SER A 20 2.98 -5.68 -7.14
C SER A 20 3.60 -4.30 -7.34
N TRP A 21 3.82 -3.55 -6.26
CA TRP A 21 4.20 -2.13 -6.30
C TRP A 21 5.40 -1.77 -7.16
N ALA A 22 6.36 -2.68 -7.32
CA ALA A 22 7.55 -2.41 -8.13
C ALA A 22 7.24 -2.27 -9.63
N TRP A 23 6.12 -2.80 -10.12
CA TRP A 23 5.64 -2.56 -11.49
C TRP A 23 5.02 -1.17 -11.65
N GLY A 24 4.38 -0.64 -10.59
CA GLY A 24 3.69 0.63 -10.59
C GLY A 24 4.48 1.79 -9.99
N VAL A 25 5.79 1.62 -9.75
CA VAL A 25 6.60 2.68 -9.14
C VAL A 25 7.67 3.19 -10.08
N SER A 26 7.71 4.52 -10.21
CA SER A 26 8.75 5.23 -10.94
C SER A 26 9.60 6.06 -9.96
N MET A 27 10.88 6.22 -10.28
CA MET A 27 11.79 7.09 -9.52
C MET A 27 12.07 8.36 -10.29
N TYR A 28 12.01 9.50 -9.60
CA TYR A 28 12.30 10.80 -10.20
C TYR A 28 13.18 11.64 -9.26
N ARG A 29 13.91 12.59 -9.84
CA ARG A 29 14.64 13.63 -9.11
C ARG A 29 14.75 14.87 -9.97
N GLY A 30 15.00 16.01 -9.34
CA GLY A 30 15.37 17.21 -10.07
C GLY A 30 16.73 17.06 -10.76
N LYS A 31 17.03 18.01 -11.67
CA LYS A 31 18.25 17.98 -12.47
C LYS A 31 19.51 18.35 -11.68
N ASN A 32 19.38 18.91 -10.47
CA ASN A 32 20.52 19.24 -9.64
C ASN A 32 21.18 17.95 -9.12
N SER A 33 22.51 17.95 -9.00
CA SER A 33 23.28 16.81 -8.48
C SER A 33 22.99 16.51 -7.00
N TYR A 34 22.53 17.50 -6.24
CA TYR A 34 22.16 17.34 -4.83
C TYR A 34 20.70 16.87 -4.62
N ASP A 35 19.90 16.82 -5.68
CA ASP A 35 18.51 16.38 -5.58
C ASP A 35 18.43 14.88 -5.25
N LYS A 36 17.61 14.57 -4.25
CA LYS A 36 17.38 13.19 -3.84
C LYS A 36 16.35 12.54 -4.77
N TRP A 37 16.60 11.29 -5.16
CA TRP A 37 15.60 10.42 -5.77
C TRP A 37 14.39 10.22 -4.87
N ARG A 38 13.20 10.42 -5.42
CA ARG A 38 11.87 10.20 -4.86
C ARG A 38 11.10 9.21 -5.71
N PHE A 39 9.97 8.75 -5.22
CA PHE A 39 9.12 7.75 -5.81
C PHE A 39 7.76 8.34 -6.18
N SER A 40 7.22 7.94 -7.32
CA SER A 40 5.82 8.13 -7.66
C SER A 40 5.16 6.77 -7.86
N ILE A 41 3.86 6.71 -7.62
CA ILE A 41 3.07 5.50 -7.74
C ILE A 41 2.10 5.65 -8.92
N TRP A 42 1.84 4.53 -9.59
CA TRP A 42 0.96 4.30 -10.71
C TRP A 42 0.36 2.89 -10.56
N ASP A 43 -0.79 2.62 -11.17
CA ASP A 43 -1.38 1.28 -11.33
C ASP A 43 -1.60 0.48 -10.02
N CYS A 44 -2.27 1.10 -9.04
CA CYS A 44 -2.62 0.46 -7.76
C CYS A 44 -3.93 -0.35 -7.79
N ASP A 45 -4.40 -0.75 -8.96
CA ASP A 45 -5.62 -1.52 -9.15
C ASP A 45 -5.55 -2.93 -8.53
N ARG A 46 -4.34 -3.45 -8.28
CA ARG A 46 -4.06 -4.71 -7.57
C ARG A 46 -3.84 -4.55 -6.06
N ALA A 47 -4.20 -3.41 -5.49
CA ALA A 47 -4.20 -3.22 -4.04
C ALA A 47 -5.44 -3.89 -3.38
N PHE A 48 -5.39 -4.04 -2.06
CA PHE A 48 -6.49 -4.52 -1.21
C PHE A 48 -7.01 -5.94 -1.53
N ASN A 49 -6.17 -6.79 -2.12
CA ASN A 49 -6.57 -8.14 -2.52
C ASN A 49 -5.94 -9.26 -1.67
N GLU A 50 -4.89 -8.96 -0.89
CA GLU A 50 -4.10 -9.96 -0.15
C GLU A 50 -3.86 -9.53 1.31
N PRO A 51 -4.88 -9.57 2.19
CA PRO A 51 -4.80 -9.06 3.56
C PRO A 51 -3.78 -9.81 4.44
N GLN A 52 -3.36 -11.01 4.03
CA GLN A 52 -2.36 -11.80 4.75
C GLN A 52 -0.92 -11.50 4.30
N TRP A 53 -0.72 -10.76 3.21
CA TRP A 53 0.60 -10.44 2.67
C TRP A 53 1.44 -9.56 3.60
N ASN A 54 2.75 -9.77 3.57
CA ASN A 54 3.74 -8.97 4.28
C ASN A 54 4.90 -8.65 3.34
N GLY A 55 5.09 -7.37 3.02
CA GLY A 55 6.11 -6.91 2.06
C GLY A 55 7.56 -7.10 2.51
N PHE A 56 7.81 -7.40 3.78
CA PHE A 56 9.13 -7.75 4.30
C PHE A 56 9.36 -9.27 4.37
N LYS A 57 8.29 -10.07 4.43
CA LYS A 57 8.34 -11.54 4.48
C LYS A 57 7.93 -12.12 3.13
N GLY A 58 8.82 -12.02 2.15
CA GLY A 58 8.66 -12.70 0.87
C GLY A 58 9.92 -12.63 0.01
N ALA A 59 10.40 -13.79 -0.42
CA ALA A 59 11.33 -13.96 -1.53
C ALA A 59 10.99 -15.30 -2.16
N TRP A 60 9.99 -15.34 -3.04
CA TRP A 60 9.61 -16.58 -3.71
C TRP A 60 9.19 -16.29 -5.15
N ASP A 61 9.94 -16.89 -6.09
CA ASP A 61 9.67 -17.06 -7.53
C ASP A 61 9.33 -15.83 -8.38
N HIS A 62 10.00 -14.70 -8.14
CA HIS A 62 9.98 -13.61 -9.11
C HIS A 62 11.27 -13.55 -9.93
N PRO A 63 11.17 -13.27 -11.25
CA PRO A 63 12.34 -13.17 -12.12
C PRO A 63 13.32 -12.08 -11.63
N ALA A 64 14.58 -12.18 -12.08
CA ALA A 64 15.69 -11.38 -11.55
C ALA A 64 15.49 -9.85 -11.66
N ASP A 65 14.67 -9.41 -12.61
CA ASP A 65 14.22 -8.03 -12.84
C ASP A 65 13.31 -7.49 -11.73
N TYR A 66 12.73 -8.37 -10.93
CA TYR A 66 11.81 -8.03 -9.83
C TYR A 66 12.47 -8.04 -8.44
N MET A 67 13.72 -8.53 -8.36
CA MET A 67 14.41 -8.71 -7.07
C MET A 67 14.71 -7.41 -6.34
N TRP A 68 14.87 -6.28 -7.04
CA TRP A 68 15.18 -4.99 -6.40
C TRP A 68 14.09 -4.54 -5.43
N ALA A 69 12.82 -4.87 -5.73
CA ALA A 69 11.65 -4.61 -4.91
C ALA A 69 11.74 -5.26 -3.52
N TYR A 70 12.49 -6.35 -3.40
CA TYR A 70 12.66 -7.09 -2.15
C TYR A 70 14.01 -6.83 -1.52
N ILE A 71 15.08 -6.76 -2.33
CA ILE A 71 16.44 -6.56 -1.82
C ILE A 71 16.57 -5.18 -1.18
N LEU A 72 16.05 -4.12 -1.81
CA LEU A 72 16.23 -2.76 -1.33
C LEU A 72 15.55 -2.54 0.04
N PRO A 73 14.25 -2.84 0.24
CA PRO A 73 13.63 -2.70 1.56
C PRO A 73 14.28 -3.62 2.60
N LYS A 74 14.59 -4.88 2.26
CA LYS A 74 15.23 -5.84 3.16
C LYS A 74 16.61 -5.40 3.65
N LYS A 75 17.39 -4.73 2.80
CA LYS A 75 18.71 -4.21 3.20
C LYS A 75 18.59 -2.91 3.97
N ILE A 76 17.69 -2.01 3.57
CA ILE A 76 17.51 -0.73 4.24
C ILE A 76 16.95 -0.90 5.65
N ILE A 77 16.00 -1.82 5.86
CA ILE A 77 15.37 -2.02 7.18
C ILE A 77 16.35 -2.56 8.24
N GLN A 78 17.48 -3.16 7.83
CA GLN A 78 18.54 -3.61 8.74
C GLN A 78 19.29 -2.42 9.40
N ASN A 79 19.19 -1.21 8.84
CA ASN A 79 19.73 -0.02 9.46
C ASN A 79 18.82 0.43 10.61
N LYS A 80 19.31 0.35 11.86
CA LYS A 80 18.54 0.70 13.06
C LYS A 80 17.85 2.08 13.00
N LYS A 81 18.57 3.10 12.50
CA LYS A 81 18.02 4.47 12.39
C LYS A 81 16.87 4.53 11.39
N PHE A 82 16.96 3.81 10.28
CA PHE A 82 15.84 3.73 9.34
C PHE A 82 14.70 2.89 9.90
N GLN A 83 14.99 1.78 10.57
CA GLN A 83 13.97 0.94 11.21
C GLN A 83 13.12 1.74 12.19
N GLU A 84 13.74 2.50 13.08
CA GLU A 84 13.05 3.38 14.04
C GLU A 84 12.20 4.43 13.33
N LYS A 85 12.74 5.06 12.29
CA LYS A 85 12.00 6.02 11.45
C LYS A 85 10.78 5.39 10.80
N TYR A 86 10.93 4.19 10.24
CA TYR A 86 9.85 3.48 9.55
C TYR A 86 8.74 3.07 10.52
N ILE A 87 9.12 2.56 11.70
CA ILE A 87 8.16 2.24 12.78
C ILE A 87 7.37 3.47 13.18
N GLN A 88 8.04 4.59 13.46
CA GLN A 88 7.36 5.85 13.81
C GLN A 88 6.41 6.31 12.68
N ARG A 89 6.81 6.11 11.42
CA ARG A 89 5.99 6.48 10.27
C ARG A 89 4.74 5.63 10.15
N ILE A 90 4.84 4.30 10.27
CA ILE A 90 3.67 3.41 10.27
C ILE A 90 2.73 3.76 11.43
N VAL A 91 3.26 3.95 12.64
CA VAL A 91 2.44 4.32 13.81
C VAL A 91 1.71 5.64 13.59
N HIS A 92 2.38 6.63 13.01
CA HIS A 92 1.72 7.90 12.71
C HIS A 92 0.62 7.73 11.67
N LEU A 93 0.90 7.00 10.59
CA LEU A 93 -0.04 6.80 9.49
C LEU A 93 -1.25 5.94 9.89
N SER A 94 -1.07 4.91 10.73
CA SER A 94 -2.16 4.09 11.27
C SER A 94 -3.13 4.87 12.15
N ASN A 95 -2.63 5.91 12.83
CA ASN A 95 -3.45 6.77 13.67
C ASN A 95 -3.99 8.01 12.93
N THR A 96 -3.62 8.20 11.66
CA THR A 96 -4.04 9.36 10.84
C THR A 96 -4.66 8.90 9.52
N VAL A 97 -3.88 8.82 8.44
CA VAL A 97 -4.38 8.56 7.08
C VAL A 97 -5.07 7.20 6.97
N PHE A 98 -4.45 6.15 7.52
CA PHE A 98 -4.96 4.77 7.46
C PHE A 98 -5.72 4.35 8.71
N LYS A 99 -6.16 5.33 9.51
CA LYS A 99 -7.10 5.05 10.58
C LYS A 99 -8.40 4.52 9.94
N PRO A 100 -8.97 3.39 10.38
CA PRO A 100 -10.09 2.75 9.68
C PRO A 100 -11.23 3.71 9.38
N GLU A 101 -11.60 4.57 10.32
CA GLU A 101 -12.71 5.51 10.10
C GLU A 101 -12.41 6.52 8.97
N ASN A 102 -11.15 6.94 8.84
CA ASN A 102 -10.74 7.86 7.78
C ASN A 102 -10.67 7.15 6.42
N ALA A 103 -10.09 5.94 6.37
CA ALA A 103 -9.94 5.20 5.12
C ALA A 103 -11.29 4.70 4.59
N ILE A 104 -12.17 4.23 5.48
CA ILE A 104 -13.53 3.79 5.13
C ILE A 104 -14.37 4.98 4.67
N ALA A 105 -14.25 6.16 5.30
CA ALA A 105 -14.95 7.34 4.82
C ALA A 105 -14.55 7.75 3.39
N VAL A 106 -13.29 7.53 3.00
CA VAL A 106 -12.84 7.73 1.61
C VAL A 106 -13.45 6.69 0.68
N LEU A 107 -13.47 5.40 1.08
CA LEU A 107 -14.11 4.34 0.30
C LEU A 107 -15.60 4.65 0.07
N ASP A 108 -16.34 5.01 1.13
CA ASP A 108 -17.77 5.34 1.05
C ASP A 108 -18.02 6.54 0.15
N SER A 109 -17.19 7.59 0.27
CA SER A 109 -17.29 8.74 -0.63
C SER A 109 -17.08 8.38 -2.09
N LEU A 110 -16.17 7.45 -2.41
CA LEU A 110 -15.94 6.99 -3.79
C LEU A 110 -17.07 6.08 -4.26
N TYR A 111 -17.56 5.20 -3.39
CA TYR A 111 -18.70 4.34 -3.65
C TYR A 111 -19.92 5.18 -4.06
N ASP A 112 -20.28 6.21 -3.28
CA ASP A 112 -21.44 7.05 -3.55
C ASP A 112 -21.32 7.82 -4.88
N ILE A 113 -20.10 8.18 -5.29
CA ILE A 113 -19.84 8.85 -6.58
C ILE A 113 -20.02 7.87 -7.74
N ILE A 114 -19.55 6.62 -7.59
CA ILE A 114 -19.49 5.63 -8.67
C ILE A 114 -20.80 4.83 -8.80
N LYS A 115 -21.48 4.56 -7.67
CA LYS A 115 -22.67 3.71 -7.58
C LYS A 115 -23.76 4.01 -8.63
N PRO A 116 -24.12 5.29 -8.92
CA PRO A 116 -25.15 5.60 -9.90
C PRO A 116 -24.80 5.15 -11.33
N GLU A 117 -23.50 5.13 -11.67
CA GLU A 117 -22.99 4.79 -13.01
C GLU A 117 -22.91 3.28 -13.24
N MET A 118 -22.83 2.48 -12.16
CA MET A 118 -22.56 1.05 -12.24
C MET A 118 -23.60 0.27 -13.04
N ASN A 119 -24.87 0.68 -13.02
CA ASN A 119 -25.91 0.02 -13.81
C ASN A 119 -25.64 0.12 -15.32
N ASP A 120 -25.18 1.28 -15.79
CA ASP A 120 -24.86 1.51 -17.20
C ASP A 120 -23.56 0.80 -17.58
N GLU A 121 -22.57 0.77 -16.69
CA GLU A 121 -21.34 -0.01 -16.88
C GLU A 121 -21.63 -1.52 -16.98
N PHE A 122 -22.52 -2.05 -16.13
CA PHE A 122 -22.95 -3.45 -16.22
C PHE A 122 -23.70 -3.75 -17.51
N ALA A 123 -24.62 -2.88 -17.92
CA ALA A 123 -25.34 -3.04 -19.18
C ALA A 123 -24.40 -3.03 -20.39
N ARG A 124 -23.33 -2.22 -20.35
CA ARG A 124 -22.37 -2.08 -21.45
C ARG A 124 -21.37 -3.22 -21.54
N TRP A 125 -20.76 -3.60 -20.42
CA TRP A 125 -19.64 -4.54 -20.39
C TRP A 125 -20.04 -5.95 -19.95
N ASN A 126 -21.27 -6.11 -19.44
CA ASN A 126 -21.83 -7.34 -18.89
C ASN A 126 -20.86 -8.12 -17.96
N PRO A 127 -20.25 -7.49 -16.94
CA PRO A 127 -19.63 -8.24 -15.85
C PRO A 127 -20.72 -9.03 -15.12
N SER A 128 -20.41 -10.18 -14.50
CA SER A 128 -21.37 -10.85 -13.61
C SER A 128 -21.86 -9.84 -12.54
N ASN A 129 -23.17 -9.59 -12.51
CA ASN A 129 -23.80 -8.44 -11.83
C ASN A 129 -23.57 -8.36 -10.29
N ASP A 130 -23.09 -9.42 -9.65
CA ASP A 130 -22.91 -9.47 -8.18
C ASP A 130 -21.46 -9.24 -7.71
N VAL A 131 -20.51 -8.98 -8.62
CA VAL A 131 -19.08 -8.95 -8.27
C VAL A 131 -18.64 -7.61 -7.66
N TRP A 132 -19.23 -6.48 -8.07
CA TRP A 132 -18.73 -5.16 -7.66
C TRP A 132 -19.03 -4.83 -6.19
N GLU A 133 -20.26 -5.05 -5.73
CA GLU A 133 -20.63 -4.82 -4.33
C GLU A 133 -19.79 -5.69 -3.39
N GLN A 134 -19.59 -6.95 -3.75
CA GLN A 134 -18.74 -7.85 -2.98
C GLN A 134 -17.30 -7.35 -2.95
N ASN A 135 -16.73 -6.89 -4.08
CA ASN A 135 -15.39 -6.31 -4.10
C ASN A 135 -15.26 -5.05 -3.20
N VAL A 136 -16.30 -4.22 -3.15
CA VAL A 136 -16.33 -3.04 -2.27
C VAL A 136 -16.28 -3.47 -0.80
N GLU A 137 -17.07 -4.47 -0.43
CA GLU A 137 -17.06 -5.02 0.94
C GLU A 137 -15.75 -5.72 1.28
N ASP A 138 -15.13 -6.43 0.34
CA ASP A 138 -13.81 -7.04 0.54
C ASP A 138 -12.72 -5.97 0.82
N ILE A 139 -12.78 -4.82 0.13
CA ILE A 139 -11.91 -3.67 0.41
C ILE A 139 -12.21 -3.10 1.79
N ARG A 140 -13.50 -2.95 2.15
CA ARG A 140 -13.93 -2.46 3.46
C ARG A 140 -13.37 -3.34 4.59
N ASP A 141 -13.48 -4.65 4.46
CA ASP A 141 -12.96 -5.63 5.41
C ASP A 141 -11.43 -5.55 5.53
N CYS A 142 -10.73 -5.38 4.40
CA CYS A 142 -9.29 -5.13 4.41
C CYS A 142 -8.96 -3.88 5.23
N LEU A 143 -9.66 -2.76 5.01
CA LEU A 143 -9.43 -1.51 5.73
C LEU A 143 -9.76 -1.57 7.23
N GLN A 144 -10.68 -2.45 7.63
CA GLN A 144 -11.00 -2.70 9.05
C GLN A 144 -9.96 -3.58 9.77
N THR A 145 -9.14 -4.34 9.02
CA THR A 145 -8.29 -5.38 9.60
C THR A 145 -7.17 -4.79 10.50
N PRO A 146 -6.94 -5.34 11.72
CA PRO A 146 -6.04 -4.76 12.72
C PRO A 146 -4.56 -4.63 12.35
N ARG A 147 -4.09 -5.21 11.23
CA ARG A 147 -2.70 -5.00 10.77
C ARG A 147 -2.46 -3.52 10.43
N HIS A 148 -3.49 -2.78 10.03
CA HIS A 148 -3.46 -1.33 9.86
C HIS A 148 -3.53 -0.58 11.19
N CYS A 149 -3.98 -1.24 12.26
CA CYS A 149 -4.13 -0.69 13.62
C CYS A 149 -3.08 -1.24 14.59
N THR A 150 -1.81 -1.29 14.20
CA THR A 150 -0.76 -1.65 15.16
C THR A 150 -0.45 -0.45 16.06
N ARG A 151 -0.98 -0.50 17.30
CA ARG A 151 -0.87 0.56 18.32
C ARG A 151 0.48 0.62 19.03
N THR A 152 1.35 -0.37 18.87
CA THR A 152 2.62 -0.47 19.63
C THR A 152 3.79 -0.94 18.78
N ASN A 153 4.99 -0.43 19.10
CA ASN A 153 6.25 -0.76 18.43
C ASN A 153 6.55 -2.28 18.43
N GLU A 154 6.20 -2.99 19.51
CA GLU A 154 6.46 -4.43 19.66
C GLU A 154 5.67 -5.30 18.69
N THR A 155 4.48 -4.86 18.29
CA THR A 155 3.64 -5.61 17.34
C THR A 155 4.14 -5.41 15.92
N ILE A 156 4.63 -4.20 15.59
CA ILE A 156 5.23 -3.86 14.29
C ILE A 156 6.52 -4.66 14.05
N LEU A 157 7.33 -4.88 15.09
CA LEU A 157 8.56 -5.68 15.01
C LEU A 157 8.31 -7.15 14.61
N ARG A 158 7.08 -7.69 14.77
CA ARG A 158 6.76 -9.05 14.30
C ARG A 158 6.60 -9.12 12.77
N TYR A 159 6.42 -7.96 12.14
CA TYR A 159 6.20 -7.82 10.69
C TYR A 159 7.42 -7.31 9.93
N LEU A 160 8.43 -6.75 10.62
CA LEU A 160 9.77 -6.47 10.09
C LEU A 160 10.66 -7.71 10.17
#